data_AF-A0A2A4NQM1-F1
#
_entry.id   AF-A0A2A4NQM1-F1
#
_cell.length_a   1.000
_cell.length_b   1.000
_cell.length_c   1.000
_cell.angle_alpha   90.00
_cell.angle_beta   90.00
_cell.angle_gamma   90.00
#
_symmetry.space_group_name_H-M   'P 1'
#
loop_
_entity.id
_entity.type
_entity.pdbx_description
1 polymer ?
#
loop_
_entity_poly.entity_id
_entity_poly.type
_entity_poly.pdbx_seq_one_letter_code
_entity_poly.pdbx_strand_id
1 'polypeptide(L)' 'MSNARISHQAEYKNYKIKRYDSGTIEVLKDGVVQSQALPVLRRLAPFVSVDISNGAGNPKNTRTLGIDIIQKIKSINI' A
#
# COMPACT_ATOMS: atom_id res chain seq x y z
N MET A 1 -3.29 8.32 -24.25
CA MET A 1 -3.20 8.40 -22.77
C MET A 1 -3.83 7.13 -22.21
N SER A 2 -3.05 6.18 -21.71
CA SER A 2 -3.60 4.97 -21.08
C SER A 2 -4.23 5.35 -19.73
N ASN A 3 -5.54 5.20 -19.60
CA ASN A 3 -6.21 5.32 -18.30
C ASN A 3 -5.81 4.11 -17.45
N ALA A 4 -4.84 4.29 -16.55
CA ALA A 4 -4.45 3.25 -15.61
C ALA A 4 -5.61 2.97 -14.65
N ARG A 5 -6.19 1.77 -14.73
CA ARG A 5 -7.31 1.34 -13.88
C ARG A 5 -6.83 0.96 -12.48
N ILE A 6 -7.55 1.43 -11.46
CA ILE A 6 -7.30 1.06 -10.06
C ILE A 6 -8.00 -0.26 -9.78
N SER A 7 -7.22 -1.28 -9.43
CA SER A 7 -7.71 -2.61 -9.05
C SER A 7 -8.16 -2.66 -7.59
N HIS A 8 -7.40 -2.02 -6.68
CA HIS A 8 -7.63 -2.03 -5.25
C HIS A 8 -7.19 -0.70 -4.66
N GLN A 9 -7.89 -0.22 -3.64
CA GLN A 9 -7.47 0.93 -2.85
C GLN A 9 -7.93 0.83 -1.41
N ALA A 10 -7.25 1.53 -0.52
CA ALA A 10 -7.64 1.71 0.87
C ALA A 10 -7.15 3.07 1.39
N GLU A 11 -7.85 3.58 2.41
CA GLU A 11 -7.53 4.83 3.09
C GLU A 11 -7.31 4.55 4.58
N TYR A 12 -6.25 5.13 5.15
CA TYR A 12 -5.94 5.04 6.57
C TYR A 12 -5.35 6.36 7.05
N LYS A 13 -6.07 7.05 7.95
CA LYS A 13 -5.73 8.41 8.39
C LYS A 13 -5.54 9.34 7.17
N ASN A 14 -4.37 9.95 7.03
CA ASN A 14 -4.02 10.81 5.91
C ASN A 14 -3.36 10.07 4.74
N TYR A 15 -3.34 8.74 4.75
CA TYR A 15 -2.78 7.94 3.68
C TYR A 15 -3.86 7.35 2.77
N LYS A 16 -3.59 7.36 1.46
CA LYS A 16 -4.36 6.61 0.46
C LYS A 16 -3.39 5.74 -0.33
N ILE A 17 -3.66 4.44 -0.37
CA ILE A 17 -2.87 3.47 -1.12
C ILE A 17 -3.72 2.95 -2.26
N LYS A 18 -3.19 3.00 -3.49
CA LYS A 18 -3.84 2.50 -4.69
C LYS A 18 -2.94 1.46 -5.36
N ARG A 19 -3.56 0.39 -5.84
CA ARG A 19 -2.95 -0.60 -6.72
C ARG A 19 -3.61 -0.52 -8.08
N TYR A 20 -2.81 -0.29 -9.12
CA TYR A 20 -3.28 -0.35 -10.50
C TYR A 20 -3.30 -1.79 -11.03
N ASP A 21 -4.04 -2.04 -12.10
CA ASP A 21 -4.06 -3.36 -12.76
C ASP A 21 -2.66 -3.81 -13.23
N SER A 22 -1.78 -2.86 -13.55
CA SER A 22 -0.35 -3.10 -13.84
C SER A 22 0.46 -3.64 -12.64
N GLY A 23 -0.14 -3.66 -11.44
CA GLY A 23 0.54 -3.95 -10.19
C GLY A 23 1.38 -2.79 -9.65
N THR A 24 1.32 -1.61 -10.25
CA THR A 24 1.93 -0.39 -9.68
C THR A 24 1.22 -0.01 -8.39
N ILE A 25 2.00 0.40 -7.37
CA ILE A 25 1.46 0.95 -6.12
C ILE A 25 1.75 2.45 -6.08
N GLU A 26 0.69 3.24 -5.93
CA GLU A 26 0.75 4.67 -5.64
C GLU A 26 0.34 4.90 -4.19
N VAL A 27 1.09 5.75 -3.50
CA VAL A 27 0.78 6.17 -2.14
C VAL A 27 0.63 7.68 -2.13
N LEU A 28 -0.49 8.15 -1.59
CA LEU A 28 -0.71 9.55 -1.28
C LEU A 28 -0.63 9.73 0.23
N LYS A 29 -0.04 10.84 0.66
CA LYS A 29 -0.06 11.31 2.04
C LYS A 29 -0.53 12.75 2.02
N ASP A 30 -1.56 13.07 2.80
CA ASP A 30 -2.17 14.41 2.83
C ASP A 30 -2.61 14.88 1.42
N GLY A 31 -3.10 13.94 0.60
CA GLY A 31 -3.50 14.21 -0.79
C GLY A 31 -2.34 14.33 -1.80
N VAL A 32 -1.08 14.29 -1.36
CA VAL A 32 0.10 14.43 -2.22
C VAL A 32 0.69 13.07 -2.57
N VAL A 33 0.87 12.81 -3.87
CA VAL A 33 1.54 11.60 -4.37
C VAL A 33 2.98 11.57 -3.88
N GLN A 34 3.35 10.47 -3.23
CA GLN A 34 4.70 10.27 -2.70
C GLN A 34 5.62 9.73 -3.80
N SER A 35 6.80 10.35 -3.96
CA SER A 35 7.78 9.96 -4.97
C SER A 35 8.31 8.54 -4.79
N GLN A 36 8.34 8.05 -3.54
CA GLN A 36 8.76 6.69 -3.21
C GLN A 36 7.70 5.99 -2.34
N ALA A 37 7.00 5.03 -2.92
CA ALA A 37 5.97 4.28 -2.21
C ALA A 37 6.56 3.37 -1.11
N LEU A 38 7.64 2.62 -1.37
CA LEU A 38 8.14 1.59 -0.45
C LEU A 38 8.52 2.12 0.95
N PRO A 39 9.31 3.21 1.09
CA PRO A 39 9.63 3.74 2.43
C PRO A 39 8.38 4.19 3.18
N VAL A 40 7.37 4.72 2.48
CA VAL A 40 6.10 5.14 3.09
C VAL A 40 5.31 3.93 3.57
N LEU A 41 5.20 2.89 2.73
CA LEU A 41 4.53 1.64 3.09
C LEU A 41 5.19 0.96 4.30
N ARG A 42 6.53 0.93 4.36
CA ARG A 42 7.27 0.36 5.52
C ARG A 42 6.97 1.10 6.82
N ARG A 43 6.86 2.43 6.77
CA ARG A 43 6.44 3.22 7.93
C ARG A 43 4.98 2.97 8.31
N LEU A 44 4.11 2.74 7.33
CA LEU A 44 2.68 2.52 7.56
C LEU A 44 2.36 1.12 8.12
N ALA A 45 3.08 0.10 7.67
CA ALA A 45 2.85 -1.31 7.97
C ALA A 45 2.62 -1.62 9.47
N PRO A 46 3.45 -1.16 10.43
CA PRO A 46 3.23 -1.46 11.84
C PRO A 46 1.94 -0.84 12.41
N PHE A 47 1.48 0.30 11.88
CA PHE A 47 0.24 0.94 12.36
C PHE A 47 -1.03 0.19 11.96
N VAL A 48 -0.92 -0.71 10.99
CA VAL A 48 -2.02 -1.58 10.54
C VAL A 48 -1.73 -3.06 10.86
N SER A 49 -0.68 -3.35 11.64
CA SER A 49 -0.26 -4.71 12.00
C SER A 49 0.05 -5.60 10.78
N VAL A 50 0.77 -5.05 9.80
CA VAL A 50 1.32 -5.80 8.65
C VAL A 50 2.83 -5.95 8.82
N ASP A 51 3.34 -7.17 8.64
CA ASP A 51 4.77 -7.43 8.64
C ASP A 51 5.43 -6.90 7.36
N ILE A 52 6.61 -6.27 7.51
CA ILE A 52 7.45 -5.77 6.42
C ILE A 52 8.31 -6.84 5.76
N SER A 53 8.38 -8.03 6.36
CA SER A 53 9.05 -9.22 5.88
C SER A 53 8.03 -10.29 5.46
N ASN A 54 8.42 -11.18 4.56
CA ASN A 54 7.62 -12.33 4.16
C ASN A 54 7.89 -13.54 5.10
N GLY A 55 7.18 -14.64 4.88
CA GLY A 55 7.33 -15.85 5.71
C GLY A 55 8.73 -16.50 5.69
N ALA A 56 9.59 -16.12 4.74
CA ALA A 56 10.99 -16.54 4.68
C ALA A 56 11.96 -15.54 5.33
N GLY A 57 11.46 -14.51 6.00
CA GLY A 57 12.25 -13.46 6.63
C GLY A 57 12.79 -12.39 5.67
N ASN A 58 12.51 -12.47 4.37
CA ASN A 58 12.98 -11.51 3.38
C ASN A 58 12.09 -10.26 3.34
N PRO A 59 12.64 -9.05 3.13
CA PRO A 59 11.85 -7.84 3.03
C PRO A 59 10.85 -7.89 1.87
N LYS A 60 9.59 -7.55 2.13
CA LYS A 60 8.57 -7.39 1.08
C LYS A 60 8.95 -6.23 0.15
N ASN A 61 8.68 -6.41 -1.14
CA ASN A 61 8.76 -5.32 -2.12
C ASN A 61 7.50 -4.45 -2.07
N THR A 62 7.50 -3.36 -2.83
CA THR A 62 6.39 -2.38 -2.88
C THR A 62 5.05 -3.03 -3.19
N ARG A 63 5.02 -3.98 -4.13
CA ARG A 63 3.78 -4.61 -4.62
C ARG A 63 3.14 -5.47 -3.55
N THR A 64 3.92 -6.39 -2.98
CA THR A 64 3.43 -7.32 -1.93
C THR A 64 3.04 -6.54 -0.69
N LEU A 65 3.91 -5.65 -0.20
CA LEU A 65 3.61 -4.86 0.98
C LEU A 65 2.37 -3.95 0.79
N GLY A 66 2.22 -3.37 -0.40
CA GLY A 66 1.06 -2.54 -0.73
C GLY A 66 -0.26 -3.33 -0.72
N ILE A 67 -0.27 -4.55 -1.28
CA ILE A 67 -1.47 -5.42 -1.26
C ILE A 67 -1.83 -5.79 0.18
N ASP A 68 -0.86 -6.24 0.97
CA ASP A 68 -1.10 -6.69 2.35
C ASP A 68 -1.68 -5.55 3.21
N ILE A 69 -1.13 -4.34 3.06
CA ILE A 69 -1.64 -3.13 3.74
C ILE A 69 -3.07 -2.81 3.29
N ILE A 70 -3.36 -2.83 1.98
CA ILE A 70 -4.71 -2.57 1.48
C ILE A 70 -5.70 -3.58 2.04
N GLN A 71 -5.38 -4.87 2.00
CA GLN A 71 -6.24 -5.94 2.51
C GLN A 71 -6.48 -5.78 4.01
N LYS A 72 -5.42 -5.48 4.78
CA LYS A 72 -5.53 -5.31 6.22
C LYS A 72 -6.37 -4.10 6.61
N ILE A 73 -6.19 -2.95 5.96
CA ILE A 73 -7.05 -1.77 6.20
C ILE A 73 -8.50 -2.11 5.87
N LYS A 74 -8.77 -2.77 4.75
CA LYS A 74 -10.12 -3.19 4.37
C LYS A 74 -10.75 -4.14 5.40
N SER A 75 -9.96 -5.02 6.02
CA SER A 75 -10.44 -5.95 7.06
C SER A 75 -10.76 -5.28 8.40
N ILE A 76 -10.16 -4.12 8.69
CA ILE A 76 -10.41 -3.37 9.94
C ILE A 76 -11.69 -2.54 9.82
N ASN A 77 -12.02 -2.07 8.61
CA ASN A 77 -13.16 -1.20 8.35
C ASN A 77 -14.46 -1.99 8.02
N ILE A 78 -14.60 -3.22 8.55
CA ILE A 78 -15.79 -4.07 8.39
C ILE A 78 -16.63 -3.98 9.66
#